data_AF-A0A172WFR7-F1
#
_entry.id   AF-A0A172WFR7-F1
#
_cell.length_a   1.000
_cell.length_b   1.000
_cell.length_c   1.000
_cell.angle_alpha   90.00
_cell.angle_beta   90.00
_cell.angle_gamma   90.00
#
_symmetry.space_group_name_H-M   'P 1'
#
loop_
_entity.id
_entity.type
_entity.pdbx_description
1 polymer ?
#
loop_
_entity_poly.entity_id
_entity_poly.type
_entity_poly.pdbx_seq_one_letter_code
_entity_poly.pdbx_strand_id
1 'polypeptide(L)'
;MSTVTTNAVVVSVGGPLVNPVTAKYDGIALVHMAIDGTITIVTPEGNFTWTAPVPWWNVTEGYFVIQLFNDRTTGALVVTIYGTDAYSTAAGAYYFLTQVYPNIADYNGISYIVGLWEDTELGADIPLSGSSLGDDSGFSAGDTITIVAQG
;
A
#
# COMPACT_ATOMS: atom_id res chain seq x y z
N MET A 1 -14.07 15.36 10.92
CA MET A 1 -13.31 15.71 9.71
C MET A 1 -13.88 17.00 9.15
N SER A 2 -13.04 17.95 8.76
CA SER A 2 -13.46 19.11 7.96
C SER A 2 -14.20 18.63 6.70
N THR A 3 -15.12 19.43 6.20
CA THR A 3 -15.97 19.07 5.06
C THR A 3 -15.09 18.81 3.83
N VAL A 4 -14.93 17.54 3.46
CA VAL A 4 -14.25 17.12 2.23
C VAL A 4 -15.10 17.58 1.05
N THR A 5 -14.54 18.39 0.17
CA THR A 5 -15.22 18.98 -1.00
C THR A 5 -14.59 18.45 -2.29
N THR A 6 -15.17 18.77 -3.44
CA THR A 6 -14.74 18.31 -4.77
C THR A 6 -13.29 18.68 -5.13
N ASN A 7 -12.70 19.66 -4.44
CA ASN A 7 -11.32 20.10 -4.69
C ASN A 7 -10.32 19.50 -3.69
N ALA A 8 -10.78 18.65 -2.78
CA ALA A 8 -9.91 18.01 -1.79
C ALA A 8 -9.23 16.77 -2.40
N VAL A 9 -7.97 16.57 -2.01
CA VAL A 9 -7.26 15.31 -2.18
C VAL A 9 -7.12 14.67 -0.80
N VAL A 10 -7.60 13.44 -0.65
CA VAL A 10 -7.48 12.66 0.57
C VAL A 10 -6.47 11.55 0.34
N VAL A 11 -5.29 11.65 0.94
CA VAL A 11 -4.30 10.57 0.92
C VAL A 11 -4.41 9.79 2.23
N SER A 12 -4.68 8.49 2.11
CA SER A 12 -4.86 7.56 3.22
C SER A 12 -3.78 6.48 3.14
N VAL A 13 -2.95 6.39 4.18
CA VAL A 13 -1.91 5.35 4.29
C VAL A 13 -2.28 4.37 5.40
N GLY A 14 -2.24 3.07 5.08
CA GLY A 14 -2.59 1.99 6.00
C GLY A 14 -3.79 1.18 5.53
N GLY A 15 -3.75 -0.12 5.80
CA GLY A 15 -4.76 -1.09 5.37
C GLY A 15 -6.12 -0.91 6.08
N PRO A 16 -7.18 -1.56 5.55
CA PRO A 16 -8.55 -1.40 6.04
C PRO A 16 -8.77 -1.84 7.49
N LEU A 17 -7.88 -2.67 8.07
CA LEU A 17 -7.95 -3.04 9.48
C LEU A 17 -7.55 -1.93 10.45
N VAL A 18 -6.71 -0.98 10.01
CA VAL A 18 -6.09 0.02 10.90
C VAL A 18 -6.37 1.45 10.48
N ASN A 19 -6.79 1.68 9.22
CA ASN A 19 -7.13 3.00 8.71
C ASN A 19 -8.63 3.08 8.34
N PRO A 20 -9.43 3.91 9.05
CA PRO A 20 -10.87 4.00 8.82
C PRO A 20 -11.26 4.63 7.48
N VAL A 21 -10.38 5.44 6.87
CA VAL A 21 -10.61 5.99 5.53
C VAL A 21 -10.46 4.87 4.51
N THR A 22 -9.37 4.08 4.57
CA THR A 22 -9.19 2.91 3.69
C THR A 22 -10.33 1.90 3.89
N ALA A 23 -10.71 1.61 5.14
CA ALA A 23 -11.80 0.68 5.48
C ALA A 23 -13.16 1.06 4.86
N LYS A 24 -13.46 2.37 4.80
CA LYS A 24 -14.70 2.87 4.18
C LYS A 24 -14.78 2.50 2.70
N TYR A 25 -13.65 2.45 2.00
CA TYR A 25 -13.62 2.24 0.56
C TYR A 25 -13.29 0.79 0.15
N ASP A 26 -12.71 -0.02 1.03
CA ASP A 26 -12.27 -1.39 0.71
C ASP A 26 -13.37 -2.26 0.08
N GLY A 27 -14.62 -2.17 0.55
CA GLY A 27 -15.74 -2.94 -0.03
C GLY A 27 -16.36 -2.39 -1.32
N ILE A 28 -15.91 -1.21 -1.80
CA ILE A 28 -16.49 -0.53 -2.99
C ILE A 28 -15.45 -0.08 -4.01
N ALA A 29 -14.16 -0.11 -3.65
CA ALA A 29 -13.06 0.22 -4.54
C ALA A 29 -12.79 -0.94 -5.51
N LEU A 30 -12.00 -0.64 -6.56
CA LEU A 30 -11.67 -1.62 -7.59
C LEU A 30 -10.76 -2.73 -7.06
N VAL A 31 -9.87 -2.38 -6.12
CA VAL A 31 -8.98 -3.32 -5.44
C VAL A 31 -9.32 -3.33 -3.95
N HIS A 32 -9.28 -4.50 -3.34
CA HIS A 32 -9.57 -4.67 -1.91
C HIS A 32 -8.67 -5.70 -1.24
N MET A 33 -8.58 -5.64 0.08
CA MET A 33 -7.82 -6.60 0.88
C MET A 33 -8.73 -7.70 1.43
N ALA A 34 -8.44 -8.96 1.12
CA ALA A 34 -9.06 -10.12 1.74
C ALA A 34 -8.10 -10.76 2.76
N ILE A 35 -8.63 -11.18 3.91
CA ILE A 35 -7.84 -11.77 4.99
C ILE A 35 -8.50 -13.08 5.43
N ASP A 36 -7.82 -14.20 5.16
CA ASP A 36 -8.26 -15.56 5.55
C ASP A 36 -7.04 -16.47 5.78
N GLY A 37 -6.36 -16.28 6.92
CA GLY A 37 -5.09 -16.94 7.25
C GLY A 37 -3.89 -16.48 6.41
N THR A 38 -4.15 -15.85 5.27
CA THR A 38 -3.24 -15.13 4.39
C THR A 38 -3.82 -13.76 4.06
N ILE A 39 -3.01 -12.84 3.56
CA ILE A 39 -3.46 -11.52 3.13
C ILE A 39 -3.41 -11.50 1.60
N THR A 40 -4.52 -11.16 0.97
CA THR A 40 -4.64 -11.13 -0.49
C THR A 40 -5.10 -9.77 -0.96
N ILE A 41 -4.36 -9.18 -1.90
CA ILE A 41 -4.80 -8.01 -2.67
C ILE A 41 -5.57 -8.55 -3.87
N VAL A 42 -6.88 -8.30 -3.91
CA VAL A 42 -7.78 -8.76 -4.97
C VAL A 42 -7.92 -7.63 -6.00
N THR A 43 -7.52 -7.89 -7.23
CA THR A 43 -7.61 -6.93 -8.34
C THR A 43 -8.41 -7.50 -9.51
N PRO A 44 -8.82 -6.67 -10.49
CA PRO A 44 -9.45 -7.16 -11.71
C PRO A 44 -8.56 -8.11 -12.54
N GLU A 45 -7.24 -7.96 -12.45
CA GLU A 45 -6.27 -8.70 -13.28
C GLU A 45 -5.74 -9.97 -12.59
N GLY A 46 -5.98 -10.11 -11.29
CA GLY A 46 -5.52 -11.25 -10.51
C GLY A 46 -5.42 -10.97 -9.01
N ASN A 47 -5.10 -12.00 -8.26
CA ASN A 47 -4.94 -11.94 -6.81
C ASN A 47 -3.45 -12.04 -6.46
N PHE A 48 -3.01 -11.19 -5.53
CA PHE A 48 -1.66 -11.20 -4.99
C PHE A 48 -1.72 -11.60 -3.52
N THR A 49 -1.34 -12.84 -3.24
CA THR A 49 -1.44 -13.43 -1.89
C THR A 49 -0.07 -13.43 -1.22
N TRP A 50 -0.06 -13.03 0.04
CA TRP A 50 1.10 -13.04 0.92
C TRP A 50 0.76 -13.77 2.21
N THR A 51 1.72 -14.54 2.71
CA THR A 51 1.60 -15.24 3.99
C THR A 51 2.62 -14.67 4.94
N ALA A 52 2.19 -14.29 6.14
CA ALA A 52 3.10 -13.79 7.15
C ALA A 52 4.18 -14.85 7.48
N PRO A 53 5.45 -14.44 7.58
CA PRO A 53 6.54 -15.36 7.92
C PRO A 53 6.40 -15.87 9.36
N VAL A 54 7.19 -16.89 9.69
CA VAL A 54 7.36 -17.36 11.07
C VAL A 54 8.85 -17.24 11.40
N PRO A 55 9.26 -16.30 12.27
CA PRO A 55 8.42 -15.39 13.05
C PRO A 55 7.79 -14.26 12.21
N TRP A 56 6.66 -13.72 12.68
CA TRP A 56 5.84 -12.74 11.93
C TRP A 56 6.54 -11.42 11.62
N TRP A 57 7.60 -11.09 12.36
CA TRP A 57 8.35 -9.85 12.20
C TRP A 57 9.45 -9.94 11.13
N ASN A 58 9.89 -11.13 10.74
CA ASN A 58 10.98 -11.32 9.77
C ASN A 58 10.45 -11.24 8.33
N VAL A 59 10.00 -10.06 7.92
CA VAL A 59 9.33 -9.82 6.65
C VAL A 59 10.33 -9.24 5.65
N THR A 60 10.66 -10.02 4.62
CA THR A 60 11.60 -9.63 3.57
C THR A 60 10.93 -9.32 2.23
N GLU A 61 9.62 -9.54 2.13
CA GLU A 61 8.84 -9.21 0.95
C GLU A 61 7.38 -8.94 1.33
N GLY A 62 6.68 -8.20 0.49
CA GLY A 62 5.25 -7.96 0.64
C GLY A 62 4.67 -7.17 -0.54
N TYR A 63 3.36 -7.26 -0.72
CA TYR A 63 2.68 -6.49 -1.77
C TYR A 63 2.12 -5.20 -1.22
N PHE A 64 2.14 -4.15 -2.02
CA PHE A 64 1.40 -2.92 -1.75
C PHE A 64 0.49 -2.56 -2.91
N VAL A 65 -0.54 -1.78 -2.59
CA VAL A 65 -1.41 -1.15 -3.57
C VAL A 65 -1.45 0.36 -3.35
N ILE A 66 -1.45 1.10 -4.45
CA ILE A 66 -1.83 2.51 -4.52
C ILE A 66 -3.10 2.55 -5.38
N GLN A 67 -4.21 3.07 -4.86
CA GLN A 67 -5.44 3.27 -5.63
C GLN A 67 -5.85 4.72 -5.64
N LEU A 68 -6.40 5.15 -6.78
CA LEU A 68 -6.88 6.50 -7.00
C LEU A 68 -8.31 6.45 -7.54
N PHE A 69 -9.24 7.11 -6.86
CA PHE A 69 -10.63 7.21 -7.32
C PHE A 69 -11.32 8.44 -6.74
N ASN A 70 -12.36 8.92 -7.42
CA ASN A 70 -13.19 10.01 -6.89
C ASN A 70 -14.28 9.45 -5.98
N ASP A 71 -14.40 9.98 -4.76
CA ASP A 71 -15.56 9.70 -3.90
C ASP A 71 -16.81 10.29 -4.54
N ARG A 72 -17.76 9.44 -4.91
CA ARG A 72 -19.00 9.85 -5.60
C ARG A 72 -19.86 10.83 -4.80
N THR A 73 -19.70 10.88 -3.48
CA THR A 73 -20.50 11.74 -2.60
C THR A 73 -19.91 13.15 -2.50
N THR A 74 -18.59 13.25 -2.38
CA THR A 74 -17.90 14.52 -2.14
C THR A 74 -17.20 15.06 -3.39
N GLY A 75 -17.01 14.22 -4.41
CA GLY A 75 -16.20 14.46 -5.60
C GLY A 75 -14.70 14.60 -5.33
N ALA A 76 -14.24 14.35 -4.11
CA ALA A 76 -12.82 14.41 -3.77
C ALA A 76 -12.04 13.26 -4.39
N LEU A 77 -10.81 13.54 -4.82
CA LEU A 77 -9.87 12.49 -5.18
C LEU A 77 -9.38 11.80 -3.91
N VAL A 78 -9.59 10.49 -3.83
CA VAL A 78 -9.10 9.65 -2.74
C VAL A 78 -7.95 8.81 -3.28
N VAL A 79 -6.84 8.86 -2.55
CA VAL A 79 -5.67 8.00 -2.77
C VAL A 79 -5.55 7.08 -1.56
N THR A 80 -5.69 5.78 -1.74
CA THR A 80 -5.42 4.79 -0.68
C THR A 80 -4.11 4.08 -0.97
N ILE A 81 -3.27 3.96 0.06
CA ILE A 81 -1.96 3.30 -0.02
C ILE A 81 -1.87 2.33 1.14
N TYR A 82 -1.73 1.04 0.84
CA TYR A 82 -1.59 0.02 1.87
C TYR A 82 -0.90 -1.22 1.34
N GLY A 83 -0.25 -1.96 2.22
CA GLY A 83 0.39 -3.23 1.91
C GLY A 83 -0.12 -4.40 2.73
N THR A 84 0.42 -5.57 2.42
CA THR A 84 0.17 -6.82 3.14
C THR A 84 0.75 -6.79 4.55
N ASP A 85 1.71 -5.90 4.81
CA ASP A 85 2.31 -5.65 6.11
C ASP A 85 2.72 -4.16 6.24
N ALA A 86 3.38 -3.81 7.35
CA ALA A 86 3.78 -2.44 7.63
C ALA A 86 4.92 -1.94 6.72
N TYR A 87 5.89 -2.80 6.40
CA TYR A 87 7.03 -2.46 5.56
C TYR A 87 6.61 -2.32 4.09
N SER A 88 5.80 -3.24 3.55
CA SER A 88 5.22 -3.06 2.21
C SER A 88 4.30 -1.83 2.12
N THR A 89 3.56 -1.49 3.18
CA THR A 89 2.80 -0.23 3.24
C THR A 89 3.72 1.00 3.11
N ALA A 90 4.87 0.98 3.80
CA ALA A 90 5.86 2.04 3.71
C ALA A 90 6.50 2.11 2.31
N ALA A 91 6.80 0.96 1.70
CA ALA A 91 7.29 0.86 0.33
C ALA A 91 6.31 1.49 -0.67
N GLY A 92 5.00 1.21 -0.53
CA GLY A 92 3.97 1.84 -1.37
C GLY A 92 3.88 3.36 -1.17
N ALA A 93 4.01 3.84 0.07
CA ALA A 93 4.03 5.28 0.34
C ALA A 93 5.29 5.95 -0.24
N TYR A 94 6.44 5.30 -0.12
CA TYR A 94 7.69 5.76 -0.71
C TYR A 94 7.62 5.81 -2.24
N TYR A 95 7.12 4.75 -2.88
CA TYR A 95 6.92 4.69 -4.33
C TYR A 95 5.96 5.79 -4.80
N PHE A 96 4.87 6.02 -4.07
CA PHE A 96 3.97 7.13 -4.37
C PHE A 96 4.69 8.48 -4.32
N LEU A 97 5.48 8.75 -3.28
CA LEU A 97 6.16 10.04 -3.10
C LEU A 97 7.28 10.29 -4.10
N THR A 98 7.98 9.24 -4.54
CA THR A 98 9.18 9.37 -5.38
C THR A 98 8.94 9.11 -6.86
N GLN A 99 7.97 8.26 -7.21
CA GLN A 99 7.68 7.87 -8.58
C GLN A 99 6.35 8.43 -9.08
N VAL A 100 5.25 8.22 -8.33
CA VAL A 100 3.90 8.56 -8.80
C VAL A 100 3.62 10.06 -8.71
N TYR A 101 3.75 10.65 -7.51
CA TYR A 101 3.39 12.04 -7.26
C TYR A 101 4.19 13.04 -8.12
N PRO A 102 5.52 12.91 -8.28
CA PRO A 102 6.29 13.80 -9.13
C PRO A 102 5.95 13.66 -10.63
N ASN A 103 5.50 12.48 -11.05
CA ASN A 103 5.20 12.15 -12.45
C ASN A 103 3.71 11.88 -12.68
N ILE A 104 2.81 12.49 -11.90
CA ILE A 104 1.39 12.11 -11.85
C ILE A 104 0.68 12.19 -13.22
N ALA A 105 1.19 13.00 -14.14
CA ALA A 105 0.70 13.09 -15.51
C ALA A 105 0.87 11.78 -16.30
N ASP A 106 1.95 11.03 -16.03
CA ASP A 106 2.24 9.75 -16.69
C ASP A 106 1.32 8.62 -16.19
N TYR A 107 0.69 8.83 -15.03
CA TYR A 107 -0.27 7.90 -14.44
C TYR A 107 -1.72 8.26 -14.78
N ASN A 108 -1.94 9.12 -15.78
CA ASN A 108 -3.29 9.46 -16.22
C ASN A 108 -4.01 8.23 -16.77
N GLY A 109 -5.19 7.95 -16.23
CA GLY A 109 -5.98 6.76 -16.57
C GLY A 109 -5.64 5.52 -15.75
N ILE A 110 -4.61 5.56 -14.90
CA ILE A 110 -4.28 4.49 -13.95
C ILE A 110 -5.09 4.72 -12.67
N SER A 111 -5.94 3.75 -12.33
CA SER A 111 -6.81 3.75 -11.15
C SER A 111 -6.18 2.96 -9.99
N TYR A 112 -5.28 2.02 -10.29
CA TYR A 112 -4.53 1.30 -9.26
C TYR A 112 -3.15 0.84 -9.75
N ILE A 113 -2.24 0.65 -8.80
CA ILE A 113 -0.90 0.09 -8.98
C ILE A 113 -0.71 -0.94 -7.88
N VAL A 114 -0.28 -2.15 -8.23
CA VAL A 114 0.20 -3.16 -7.29
C VAL A 114 1.70 -3.31 -7.46
N GLY A 115 2.44 -3.15 -6.37
CA GLY A 115 3.88 -3.39 -6.33
C GLY A 115 4.23 -4.55 -5.41
N LEU A 116 5.27 -5.29 -5.77
CA LEU A 116 6.01 -6.18 -4.89
C LEU A 116 7.20 -5.38 -4.35
N TRP A 117 7.34 -5.35 -3.03
CA TRP A 117 8.54 -4.87 -2.34
C TRP A 117 9.36 -6.07 -1.86
N GLU A 118 10.67 -5.97 -2.02
CA GLU A 118 11.66 -6.96 -1.58
C GLU A 118 12.80 -6.24 -0.85
N ASP A 119 13.06 -6.66 0.39
CA ASP A 119 14.16 -6.18 1.22
C ASP A 119 15.51 -6.63 0.63
N THR A 120 16.41 -5.67 0.39
CA THR A 120 17.70 -5.93 -0.24
C THR A 120 18.90 -5.55 0.62
N GLU A 121 18.68 -4.96 1.79
CA GLU A 121 19.75 -4.48 2.65
C GLU A 121 19.57 -4.89 4.11
N LEU A 122 20.60 -4.66 4.92
CA LEU A 122 20.54 -4.97 6.35
C LEU A 122 20.05 -3.74 7.12
N GLY A 123 19.00 -3.91 7.90
CA GLY A 123 18.36 -2.84 8.68
C GLY A 123 17.20 -2.21 7.93
N ALA A 124 16.69 -1.08 8.45
CA ALA A 124 15.59 -0.36 7.84
C ALA A 124 15.69 1.14 8.02
N ASP A 125 15.19 1.89 7.05
CA ASP A 125 15.03 3.34 7.15
C ASP A 125 13.88 3.75 8.10
N ILE A 126 12.99 2.81 8.41
CA ILE A 126 11.87 3.00 9.34
C ILE A 126 12.00 2.10 10.57
N PRO A 127 11.43 2.49 11.74
CA PRO A 127 11.52 1.68 12.94
C PRO A 127 11.00 0.25 12.76
N LEU A 128 11.86 -0.74 13.06
CA LEU A 128 11.53 -2.16 12.98
C LEU A 128 10.63 -2.57 14.14
N SER A 129 9.45 -3.11 13.81
CA SER A 129 8.49 -3.57 14.82
C SER A 129 9.04 -4.73 15.65
N GLY A 130 9.97 -5.52 15.09
CA GLY A 130 10.67 -6.62 15.76
C GLY A 130 12.09 -6.32 16.21
N SER A 131 12.57 -5.06 16.17
CA SER A 131 13.99 -4.73 16.47
C SER A 131 14.48 -5.30 17.82
N SER A 132 13.65 -5.23 18.86
CA SER A 132 13.95 -5.77 20.19
C SER A 132 13.97 -7.31 20.26
N LEU A 133 13.50 -7.97 19.20
CA LEU A 133 13.45 -9.42 19.00
C LEU A 133 14.53 -9.91 18.03
N GLY A 134 15.44 -9.03 17.59
CA GLY A 134 16.54 -9.35 16.67
C GLY A 134 16.17 -9.27 15.20
N ASP A 135 15.08 -8.57 14.85
CA ASP A 135 14.71 -8.25 13.47
C ASP A 135 15.74 -7.28 12.85
N ASP A 136 16.26 -7.65 11.69
CA ASP A 136 17.11 -6.85 10.82
C ASP A 136 16.49 -6.63 9.43
N SER A 137 15.24 -7.08 9.23
CA SER A 137 14.47 -6.95 7.98
C SER A 137 13.48 -5.79 8.06
N GLY A 138 13.38 -4.98 7.00
CA GLY A 138 12.38 -3.94 6.91
C GLY A 138 12.64 -2.95 5.79
N PHE A 139 11.62 -2.11 5.52
CA PHE A 139 11.68 -1.21 4.38
C PHE A 139 12.80 -0.19 4.46
N SER A 140 13.56 -0.08 3.37
CA SER A 140 14.54 0.95 3.09
C SER A 140 14.39 1.53 1.68
N ALA A 141 14.83 2.77 1.48
CA ALA A 141 14.73 3.46 0.19
C ALA A 141 15.58 2.79 -0.93
N GLY A 142 16.57 1.97 -0.56
CA GLY A 142 17.38 1.18 -1.48
C GLY A 142 16.72 -0.10 -1.98
N ASP A 143 15.59 -0.49 -1.39
CA ASP A 143 14.93 -1.76 -1.67
C ASP A 143 14.36 -1.88 -3.08
N THR A 144 14.19 -3.14 -3.51
CA THR A 144 13.60 -3.42 -4.81
C THR A 144 12.09 -3.25 -4.74
N ILE A 145 11.55 -2.47 -5.68
CA ILE A 145 10.12 -2.34 -5.91
C ILE A 145 9.84 -2.71 -7.36
N THR A 146 9.04 -3.77 -7.56
CA THR A 146 8.59 -4.24 -8.87
C THR A 146 7.10 -4.01 -9.02
N ILE A 147 6.67 -3.27 -10.05
CA ILE A 147 5.24 -3.14 -10.36
C ILE A 147 4.76 -4.42 -11.04
N VAL A 148 3.83 -5.12 -10.40
CA VAL A 148 3.33 -6.43 -10.81
C VAL A 148 1.94 -6.38 -11.47
N ALA A 149 1.17 -5.31 -11.23
CA ALA A 149 -0.06 -5.00 -11.96
C ALA A 149 -0.39 -3.51 -11.89
N GLN A 150 -1.12 -3.00 -12.88
CA GLN A 150 -1.67 -1.65 -12.89
C GLN A 150 -2.82 -1.57 -13.90
N GLY A 151 -3.82 -0.74 -13.62
CA GLY A 151 -4.95 -0.51 -14.53
C GLY A 151 -5.88 0.59 -14.06
#